data_AF-A0A1X1NFA0-F1
#
_entry.id   AF-A0A1X1NFA0-F1
#
_cell.length_a   1.000
_cell.length_b   1.000
_cell.length_c   1.000
_cell.angle_alpha   90.00
_cell.angle_beta   90.00
_cell.angle_gamma   90.00
#
_symmetry.space_group_name_H-M   'P 1'
#
loop_
_entity.id
_entity.type
_entity.pdbx_description
1 polymer ?
#
loop_
_entity_poly.entity_id
_entity_poly.type
_entity_poly.pdbx_seq_one_letter_code
_entity_poly.pdbx_strand_id
1 'polypeptide(L)'
;MPRYLVEHYFRKGIADFLAGRPVKAIVEANSGTEVVWLHSYVTEDDHRVYCLCEAASPEAVRKAARRAGLPVEVIHLITVLDPHAYPTAS
;
A
#
# COMPACT_ATOMS: atom_id res chain seq x y z
N MET A 1 7.48 4.31 13.11
CA MET A 1 8.19 3.81 11.91
C MET A 1 7.90 4.76 10.75
N PRO A 2 8.83 4.96 9.79
CA PRO A 2 8.58 5.77 8.59
C PRO A 2 7.35 5.28 7.83
N ARG A 3 6.60 6.22 7.23
CA ARG A 3 5.43 5.92 6.40
C ARG A 3 5.75 6.09 4.92
N TYR A 4 5.21 5.17 4.13
CA TYR A 4 5.36 5.17 2.69
C TYR A 4 4.00 5.12 2.00
N LEU A 5 3.86 5.95 0.96
CA LEU A 5 2.79 5.83 -0.02
C LEU A 5 3.35 5.03 -1.21
N VAL A 6 2.72 3.90 -1.51
CA VAL A 6 3.15 2.99 -2.57
C VAL A 6 2.11 2.99 -3.67
N GLU A 7 2.55 3.26 -4.90
CA GLU A 7 1.71 3.16 -6.08
C GLU A 7 1.91 1.80 -6.76
N HIS A 8 0.80 1.12 -7.01
CA HIS A 8 0.72 -0.08 -7.81
C HIS A 8 -0.12 0.21 -9.07
N TYR A 9 0.36 -0.25 -10.23
CA TYR A 9 -0.38 -0.18 -11.49
C TYR A 9 -0.72 -1.57 -12.00
N PHE A 10 -2.00 -1.82 -12.27
CA PHE A 10 -2.53 -3.09 -12.76
C PHE A 10 -3.05 -2.93 -14.18
N ARG A 11 -2.33 -3.45 -15.18
CA ARG A 11 -2.69 -3.28 -16.61
C ARG A 11 -4.11 -3.77 -16.96
N LYS A 12 -4.63 -4.75 -16.23
CA LYS A 12 -5.97 -5.33 -16.43
C LYS A 12 -6.97 -4.97 -15.32
N GLY A 13 -6.58 -4.06 -14.42
CA GLY A 13 -7.34 -3.70 -13.23
C GLY A 13 -7.07 -4.60 -12.02
N ILE A 14 -7.32 -4.08 -10.82
CA ILE A 14 -7.11 -4.82 -9.57
C ILE A 14 -8.02 -6.06 -9.44
N ALA A 15 -9.22 -6.02 -10.02
CA ALA A 15 -10.15 -7.15 -9.98
C ALA A 15 -9.59 -8.39 -10.69
N ASP A 16 -8.92 -8.22 -11.83
CA ASP A 16 -8.22 -9.29 -12.56
C ASP A 16 -7.07 -9.85 -11.72
N PHE A 17 -6.30 -8.98 -11.05
CA PHE A 17 -5.22 -9.40 -10.17
C PHE A 17 -5.70 -10.20 -8.94
N LEU A 18 -6.87 -9.85 -8.40
CA LEU A 18 -7.49 -10.53 -7.27
C LEU A 18 -8.31 -11.75 -7.69
N ALA A 19 -8.48 -12.02 -8.99
CA ALA A 19 -9.22 -13.18 -9.48
C ALA A 19 -8.55 -14.48 -9.00
N GLY A 20 -9.26 -15.24 -8.16
CA GLY A 20 -8.72 -16.45 -7.53
C GLY A 20 -7.69 -16.18 -6.43
N ARG A 21 -7.46 -14.92 -6.06
CA ARG A 21 -6.51 -14.50 -5.04
C ARG A 21 -7.18 -13.57 -4.01
N PRO A 22 -7.65 -14.11 -2.88
CA PRO A 22 -8.30 -13.27 -1.87
C PRO A 22 -7.30 -12.28 -1.26
N VAL A 23 -7.78 -11.12 -0.83
CA VAL A 23 -6.98 -10.11 -0.10
C VAL A 23 -6.26 -10.74 1.10
N LYS A 24 -6.86 -11.75 1.75
CA LYS A 24 -6.24 -12.54 2.82
C LYS A 24 -4.88 -13.12 2.42
N ALA A 25 -4.70 -13.58 1.18
CA ALA A 25 -3.43 -14.10 0.70
C ALA A 25 -2.34 -13.02 0.60
N ILE A 26 -2.73 -11.75 0.39
CA ILE A 26 -1.81 -10.60 0.42
C ILE A 26 -1.42 -10.31 1.88
N VAL A 27 -2.38 -10.35 2.80
CA VAL A 27 -2.12 -10.21 4.24
C VAL A 27 -1.14 -11.29 4.72
N GLU A 28 -1.41 -12.55 4.37
CA GLU A 28 -0.54 -13.69 4.70
C GLU A 28 0.85 -13.57 4.08
N ALA A 29 0.97 -13.09 2.84
CA ALA A 29 2.27 -12.85 2.21
C ALA A 29 3.09 -11.74 2.90
N ASN A 30 2.39 -10.75 3.47
CA ASN A 30 2.99 -9.69 4.27
C ASN A 30 3.30 -10.14 5.71
N SER A 31 2.63 -11.17 6.23
CA SER A 31 2.93 -11.75 7.54
C SER A 31 4.39 -12.23 7.59
N GLY A 32 5.10 -11.80 8.64
CA GLY A 32 6.54 -12.06 8.78
C GLY A 32 7.43 -11.18 7.91
N THR A 33 6.92 -10.04 7.41
CA THR A 33 7.74 -8.90 6.97
C THR A 33 7.77 -7.83 8.06
N GLU A 34 8.74 -6.92 8.00
CA GLU A 34 8.78 -5.71 8.84
C GLU A 34 7.88 -4.60 8.27
N VAL A 35 7.01 -4.93 7.31
CA VAL A 35 6.11 -3.97 6.65
C VAL A 35 4.71 -4.14 7.23
N VAL A 36 4.15 -3.04 7.73
CA VAL A 36 2.77 -2.97 8.19
C VAL A 36 1.94 -2.28 7.13
N TRP A 37 1.04 -3.04 6.49
CA TRP A 37 0.06 -2.47 5.57
C TRP A 37 -1.07 -1.84 6.39
N LEU A 38 -1.29 -0.53 6.23
CA LEU A 38 -2.30 0.21 6.99
C LEU A 38 -3.66 0.17 6.29
N HIS A 39 -3.72 0.61 5.04
CA HIS A 39 -4.89 0.54 4.16
C HIS A 39 -4.51 0.94 2.73
N SER A 40 -5.47 0.83 1.81
CA SER A 40 -5.28 1.20 0.41
C SER A 40 -6.47 1.98 -0.14
N TYR A 41 -6.20 2.78 -1.16
CA TYR A 41 -7.19 3.45 -1.99
C TYR A 41 -7.07 2.90 -3.41
N VAL A 42 -8.21 2.68 -4.07
CA VAL A 42 -8.28 2.22 -5.46
C VAL A 42 -8.88 3.36 -6.28
N THR A 43 -8.32 3.66 -7.44
CA THR A 43 -8.89 4.64 -8.38
C THR A 43 -10.17 4.10 -9.02
N GLU A 44 -11.02 5.00 -9.51
CA GLU A 44 -12.31 4.63 -10.13
C GLU A 44 -12.14 3.75 -11.38
N ASP A 45 -11.02 3.89 -12.10
CA ASP A 45 -10.69 3.06 -13.27
C ASP A 45 -10.09 1.69 -12.91
N ASP A 46 -10.01 1.34 -11.62
CA ASP A 46 -9.46 0.10 -11.07
C ASP A 46 -7.99 -0.19 -11.41
N HIS A 47 -7.29 0.71 -12.08
CA HIS A 47 -5.94 0.49 -12.59
C HIS A 47 -4.85 0.87 -11.60
N ARG A 48 -5.12 1.78 -10.65
CA ARG A 48 -4.15 2.24 -9.66
C ARG A 48 -4.60 1.96 -8.25
N VAL A 49 -3.64 1.52 -7.44
CA VAL A 49 -3.83 1.30 -6.02
C VAL A 49 -2.74 2.04 -5.26
N TYR A 50 -3.17 2.85 -4.31
CA TYR A 50 -2.30 3.60 -3.41
C TYR A 50 -2.34 2.95 -2.03
N CYS A 51 -1.25 2.28 -1.65
CA CYS A 51 -1.13 1.63 -0.34
C CYS A 51 -0.37 2.53 0.63
N LEU A 52 -0.92 2.73 1.81
CA LEU A 52 -0.20 3.32 2.94
C LEU A 52 0.43 2.20 3.77
N CYS A 53 1.74 2.26 3.95
CA CYS A 53 2.50 1.26 4.72
C CYS A 53 3.48 1.91 5.69
N GLU A 54 3.76 1.23 6.80
CA GLU A 54 4.91 1.53 7.67
C GLU A 54 6.01 0.50 7.43
N ALA A 55 7.26 0.94 7.33
CA ALA A 55 8.42 0.07 7.11
C ALA A 55 9.74 0.73 7.54
N ALA A 56 10.79 -0.07 7.71
CA ALA A 56 12.13 0.45 8.02
C ALA A 56 12.79 1.18 6.83
N SER A 57 12.51 0.75 5.59
CA SER A 57 13.10 1.30 4.37
C SER A 57 12.21 1.08 3.13
N PRO A 58 12.40 1.82 2.03
CA PRO A 58 11.70 1.54 0.77
C PRO A 58 12.07 0.15 0.19
N GLU A 59 13.28 -0.37 0.42
CA GLU A 59 13.65 -1.72 0.01
C GLU A 59 12.81 -2.79 0.72
N ALA A 60 12.49 -2.60 2.00
CA ALA A 60 11.62 -3.49 2.76
C ALA A 60 10.21 -3.53 2.12
N VAL A 61 9.68 -2.36 1.74
CA VAL A 61 8.41 -2.25 1.00
C VAL A 61 8.46 -3.00 -0.33
N ARG A 62 9.51 -2.79 -1.14
CA ARG A 62 9.67 -3.51 -2.42
C ARG A 62 9.74 -5.02 -2.21
N LYS A 63 10.43 -5.49 -1.17
CA LYS A 63 10.54 -6.91 -0.83
C LYS A 63 9.19 -7.51 -0.45
N ALA A 64 8.42 -6.81 0.40
CA ALA A 64 7.07 -7.25 0.79
C ALA A 64 6.13 -7.31 -0.43
N ALA A 65 6.11 -6.26 -1.26
CA ALA A 65 5.29 -6.22 -2.46
C ALA A 65 5.65 -7.35 -3.45
N ARG A 66 6.95 -7.64 -3.66
CA ARG A 66 7.37 -8.79 -4.48
C ARG A 66 6.92 -10.13 -3.91
N ARG A 67 7.02 -10.34 -2.59
CA ARG A 67 6.50 -11.55 -1.92
C ARG A 67 4.99 -11.67 -2.12
N ALA A 68 4.29 -10.55 -2.06
CA ALA A 68 2.87 -10.45 -2.33
C ALA A 68 2.54 -10.35 -3.83
N GLY A 69 3.48 -10.52 -4.76
CA GLY A 69 3.23 -10.45 -6.20
C GLY A 69 2.63 -9.12 -6.69
N LEU A 70 2.71 -8.05 -5.91
CA LEU A 70 2.17 -6.73 -6.26
C LEU A 70 3.16 -5.98 -7.17
N PRO A 71 2.71 -5.41 -8.30
CA PRO A 71 3.55 -4.55 -9.14
C PRO A 71 3.82 -3.24 -8.40
N VAL A 72 5.08 -2.82 -8.26
CA VAL A 72 5.43 -1.55 -7.59
C VAL A 72 5.98 -0.58 -8.62
N GLU A 73 5.30 0.53 -8.81
CA GLU A 73 5.75 1.62 -9.67
C GLU A 73 6.58 2.62 -8.86
N VAL A 74 5.95 3.24 -7.85
CA VAL A 74 6.54 4.33 -7.08
C VAL A 74 6.41 4.09 -5.58
N ILE A 75 7.42 4.51 -4.82
CA ILE A 75 7.41 4.52 -3.36
C ILE A 75 7.82 5.92 -2.91
N HIS A 76 6.95 6.60 -2.19
CA HIS A 76 7.23 7.90 -1.59
C HIS A 76 7.38 7.75 -0.08
N LEU A 77 8.46 8.27 0.49
CA LEU A 77 8.51 8.56 1.92
C LEU A 77 7.57 9.75 2.18
N ILE A 78 6.65 9.62 3.15
CA ILE A 78 5.60 10.61 3.39
C ILE A 78 5.45 10.96 4.87
N THR A 79 4.87 12.13 5.11
CA THR A 79 4.35 12.59 6.40
C THR A 79 2.85 12.82 6.29
N VAL A 80 2.10 12.64 7.38
CA VAL A 80 0.65 12.86 7.37
C VAL A 80 0.33 14.30 7.75
N LEU A 81 -0.44 14.97 6.90
CA LEU A 81 -1.14 16.21 7.23
C LEU A 81 -2.61 15.85 7.50
N ASP A 82 -2.99 15.82 8.76
CA ASP A 82 -4.36 15.52 9.19
C ASP A 82 -5.08 16.84 9.54
N PRO A 83 -6.09 17.28 8.77
CA PRO A 83 -6.80 18.53 9.02
C PRO A 83 -7.63 18.50 10.31
N HIS A 84 -7.94 17.33 10.87
CA HIS A 84 -8.69 17.18 12.11
C HIS A 84 -7.79 17.03 13.35
N ALA A 85 -6.49 16.82 13.16
CA ALA A 85 -5.52 16.85 14.25
C ALA A 85 -5.28 18.28 14.81
N TYR A 86 -5.74 19.30 14.09
CA TYR A 86 -5.70 20.70 14.51
C TYR A 86 -7.11 21.12 14.92
N PRO A 87 -7.50 21.02 16.21
CA PRO A 87 -8.79 21.54 16.64
C PRO A 87 -8.84 23.04 16.30
N THR A 88 -9.86 23.45 15.54
CA THR A 88 -10.18 24.86 15.34
C THR A 88 -10.39 25.49 16.71
N ALA A 89 -9.63 26.54 17.02
CA ALA A 89 -9.88 27.35 18.21
C ALA A 89 -11.33 27.86 18.15
N SER A 90 -12.09 27.59 19.21
CA SER A 90 -13.43 28.15 19.43
C SER A 90 -13.40 29.67 19.53
#